data_AF-A0A931G791-F1
#
_entry.id   AF-A0A931G791-F1
#
_cell.length_a   1.000
_cell.length_b   1.000
_cell.length_c   1.000
_cell.angle_alpha   90.00
_cell.angle_beta   90.00
_cell.angle_gamma   90.00
#
_symmetry.space_group_name_H-M   'P 1'
#
loop_
_entity.id
_entity.type
_entity.pdbx_description
1 polymer ?
#
loop_
_entity_poly.entity_id
_entity_poly.type
_entity_poly.pdbx_seq_one_letter_code
_entity_poly.pdbx_strand_id
1 'polypeptide(L)'
;LSGLTGIFAYNLFFFTGLNFINANRASLIIATNPIFISVFSALLFKESLTPGKILGLVLSVSGAMTIISNGHPWILFQTGIGVGEMAILGCVVSWVSYSLLAKPMMTTLSPVAAVCYSSVAGTIMLFFPAVYDGLFQALPGYTLQHWAQLFYLGFFGTVLGFFWYYQGIQKIGPTRAGVFINFVPVSAVILSFIILNEPMTWALAVGAILVLSGVYLTTRPAQTSP
;
A
#
# COMPACT_ATOMS: atom_id res chain seq x y z
N LEU A 1 -12.59 2.98 18.35
CA LEU A 1 -12.87 3.80 17.15
C LEU A 1 -11.89 3.54 16.01
N SER A 2 -10.57 3.59 16.25
CA SER A 2 -9.55 3.67 15.17
C SER A 2 -9.30 2.38 14.37
N GLY A 3 -9.52 1.19 14.95
CA GLY A 3 -9.50 -0.08 14.21
C GLY A 3 -10.75 -0.29 13.34
N LEU A 4 -11.88 0.25 13.80
CA LEU A 4 -13.17 0.28 13.09
C LEU A 4 -13.18 1.32 11.96
N THR A 5 -12.44 2.43 12.09
CA THR A 5 -12.39 3.49 11.07
C THR A 5 -11.18 3.41 10.14
N GLY A 6 -10.07 2.80 10.56
CA GLY A 6 -8.86 2.71 9.75
C GLY A 6 -8.89 1.52 8.81
N ILE A 7 -8.63 0.32 9.35
CA ILE A 7 -8.40 -0.87 8.53
C ILE A 7 -9.73 -1.51 8.07
N PHE A 8 -10.78 -1.48 8.90
CA PHE A 8 -12.11 -1.95 8.48
C PHE A 8 -12.68 -1.05 7.36
N ALA A 9 -12.66 0.27 7.53
CA ALA A 9 -13.10 1.18 6.47
C ALA A 9 -12.19 1.11 5.24
N TYR A 10 -10.87 1.00 5.41
CA TYR A 10 -9.92 0.80 4.30
C TYR A 10 -10.31 -0.40 3.44
N ASN A 11 -10.53 -1.57 4.06
CA ASN A 11 -10.88 -2.79 3.32
C ASN A 11 -12.27 -2.69 2.72
N LEU A 12 -13.26 -2.17 3.45
CA LEU A 12 -14.62 -1.99 2.94
C LEU A 12 -14.64 -1.09 1.70
N PHE A 13 -13.96 0.05 1.75
CA PHE A 13 -13.83 0.96 0.62
C PHE A 13 -12.96 0.39 -0.51
N PHE A 14 -11.91 -0.38 -0.19
CA PHE A 14 -11.06 -1.02 -1.18
C PHE A 14 -11.82 -2.06 -2.00
N PHE A 15 -12.51 -3.00 -1.33
CA PHE A 15 -13.33 -4.00 -2.00
C PHE A 15 -14.51 -3.37 -2.74
N THR A 16 -15.15 -2.36 -2.17
CA THR A 16 -16.21 -1.61 -2.87
C THR A 16 -15.66 -0.94 -4.13
N GLY A 17 -14.50 -0.29 -4.04
CA GLY A 17 -13.84 0.35 -5.19
C GLY A 17 -13.47 -0.63 -6.28
N LEU A 18 -12.95 -1.82 -5.93
CA LEU A 18 -12.60 -2.87 -6.89
C LEU A 18 -13.80 -3.44 -7.67
N ASN A 19 -15.03 -3.32 -7.14
CA ASN A 19 -16.23 -3.68 -7.90
C ASN A 19 -16.54 -2.70 -9.04
N PHE A 20 -16.00 -1.48 -8.99
CA PHE A 20 -16.27 -0.43 -9.98
C PHE A 20 -15.05 -0.08 -10.85
N ILE A 21 -13.83 -0.30 -10.36
CA ILE A 21 -12.59 -0.02 -11.09
C ILE A 21 -11.64 -1.21 -11.08
N ASN A 22 -10.87 -1.34 -12.16
CA ASN A 22 -9.85 -2.38 -12.29
C ASN A 22 -8.77 -2.24 -11.20
N ALA A 23 -8.26 -3.38 -10.72
CA ALA A 23 -7.21 -3.46 -9.71
C ALA A 23 -5.98 -2.59 -10.05
N ASN A 24 -5.61 -2.53 -11.34
CA ASN A 24 -4.50 -1.68 -11.78
C ASN A 24 -4.73 -0.18 -11.49
N ARG A 25 -5.95 0.33 -11.73
CA ARG A 25 -6.31 1.73 -11.41
C ARG A 25 -6.30 1.96 -9.89
N ALA A 26 -6.85 1.02 -9.12
CA ALA A 26 -6.86 1.11 -7.67
C ALA A 26 -5.43 1.18 -7.09
N SER A 27 -4.52 0.33 -7.59
CA SER A 27 -3.10 0.34 -7.20
C SER A 27 -2.39 1.66 -7.54
N LEU A 28 -2.71 2.29 -8.68
CA LEU A 28 -2.16 3.61 -9.05
C LEU A 28 -2.61 4.71 -8.07
N ILE A 29 -3.89 4.73 -7.70
CA ILE A 29 -4.40 5.70 -6.72
C ILE A 29 -3.74 5.46 -5.36
N ILE A 30 -3.61 4.21 -4.93
CA ILE A 30 -2.96 3.85 -3.66
C ILE A 30 -1.48 4.20 -3.64
N ALA A 31 -0.77 4.16 -4.78
CA ALA A 31 0.62 4.60 -4.86
C ALA A 31 0.80 6.10 -4.54
N THR A 32 -0.27 6.89 -4.56
CA THR A 32 -0.24 8.30 -4.13
C THR A 32 -0.37 8.47 -2.61
N ASN A 33 -0.64 7.40 -1.84
CA ASN A 33 -0.75 7.43 -0.38
C ASN A 33 0.39 8.20 0.32
N PRO A 34 1.67 8.04 -0.06
CA PRO A 34 2.76 8.73 0.62
C PRO A 34 2.65 10.26 0.52
N ILE A 35 2.06 10.81 -0.56
CA ILE A 35 1.80 12.26 -0.70
C ILE A 35 0.88 12.71 0.42
N PHE A 36 -0.27 12.05 0.55
CA PHE A 36 -1.25 12.41 1.56
C PHE A 36 -0.69 12.19 2.97
N ILE A 37 0.00 11.07 3.23
CA ILE A 37 0.66 10.84 4.53
C ILE A 37 1.61 11.98 4.87
N SER A 38 2.46 12.40 3.93
CA SER A 38 3.42 13.48 4.17
C SER A 38 2.76 14.84 4.38
N VAL A 39 1.74 15.19 3.59
CA VAL A 39 1.01 16.46 3.72
C VAL A 39 0.30 16.54 5.06
N PHE A 40 -0.48 15.52 5.40
CA PHE A 40 -1.21 15.49 6.67
C PHE A 40 -0.26 15.31 7.87
N SER A 41 0.88 14.61 7.74
CA SER A 41 1.92 14.56 8.78
C SER A 41 2.52 15.94 9.04
N ALA A 42 2.81 16.71 8.00
CA ALA A 42 3.30 18.07 8.13
C ALA A 42 2.28 19.00 8.81
N LEU A 43 1.00 18.86 8.48
CA LEU A 43 -0.08 19.65 9.09
C LEU A 43 -0.32 19.29 10.56
N LEU A 44 -0.37 18.00 10.91
CA LEU A 44 -0.70 17.53 12.26
C LEU A 44 0.48 17.52 13.22
N PHE A 45 1.66 17.06 12.76
CA PHE A 45 2.86 16.93 13.58
C PHE A 45 3.84 18.11 13.40
N LYS A 46 3.47 19.12 12.61
CA LYS A 46 4.33 20.28 12.27
C LYS A 46 5.70 19.86 11.74
N GLU A 47 5.78 18.70 11.08
CA GLU A 47 7.03 18.24 10.48
C GLU A 47 7.44 19.18 9.33
N SER A 48 8.67 19.67 9.35
CA SER A 48 9.18 20.53 8.28
C SER A 48 9.34 19.74 6.98
N LEU A 49 8.49 20.06 6.00
CA LEU A 49 8.62 19.61 4.61
C LEU A 49 9.68 20.46 3.92
N THR A 50 10.93 20.02 4.00
CA THR A 50 12.01 20.63 3.24
C THR A 50 11.82 20.39 1.74
N PRO A 51 12.25 21.31 0.86
CA PRO A 51 12.14 21.14 -0.60
C PRO A 51 12.69 19.80 -1.11
N GLY A 52 13.77 19.28 -0.50
CA GLY A 52 14.33 17.96 -0.84
C GLY A 52 13.39 16.77 -0.53
N LYS A 53 12.58 16.86 0.52
CA LYS A 53 11.57 15.83 0.84
C LYS A 53 10.41 15.88 -0.15
N ILE A 54 9.97 17.08 -0.55
CA ILE A 54 8.91 17.25 -1.54
C ILE A 54 9.36 16.67 -2.89
N LEU A 55 10.56 17.03 -3.35
CA LEU A 55 11.17 16.47 -4.56
C LEU A 55 11.29 14.94 -4.49
N GLY A 56 11.81 14.42 -3.38
CA GLY A 56 11.95 12.98 -3.20
C GLY A 56 10.60 12.25 -3.24
N LEU A 57 9.57 12.86 -2.67
CA LEU A 57 8.24 12.28 -2.62
C LEU A 57 7.56 12.28 -4.00
N VAL A 58 7.67 13.38 -4.75
CA VAL A 58 7.19 13.46 -6.14
C VAL A 58 7.89 12.41 -7.00
N LEU A 59 9.22 12.32 -6.94
CA LEU A 59 9.99 11.33 -7.70
C LEU A 59 9.58 9.89 -7.34
N SER A 60 9.40 9.61 -6.05
CA SER A 60 9.07 8.27 -5.58
C SER A 60 7.67 7.83 -6.05
N VAL A 61 6.68 8.71 -5.97
CA VAL A 61 5.33 8.41 -6.44
C VAL A 61 5.27 8.33 -7.97
N SER A 62 5.93 9.23 -8.69
CA SER A 62 6.04 9.15 -10.16
C SER A 62 6.68 7.84 -10.61
N GLY A 63 7.73 7.38 -9.91
CA GLY A 63 8.37 6.10 -10.17
C GLY A 63 7.41 4.93 -9.94
N ALA A 64 6.74 4.87 -8.79
CA ALA A 64 5.76 3.83 -8.49
C ALA A 64 4.61 3.79 -9.51
N MET A 65 4.09 4.95 -9.90
CA MET A 65 3.06 5.06 -10.94
C MET A 65 3.56 4.55 -12.31
N THR A 66 4.83 4.82 -12.66
CA THR A 66 5.42 4.34 -13.93
C THR A 66 5.50 2.81 -13.96
N ILE A 67 5.89 2.19 -12.84
CA ILE A 67 5.96 0.72 -12.72
C ILE A 67 4.57 0.11 -12.81
N ILE A 68 3.62 0.62 -12.01
CA ILE A 68 2.26 0.05 -11.93
C ILE A 68 1.50 0.25 -13.25
N SER A 69 1.66 1.41 -13.89
CA SER A 69 1.02 1.67 -15.19
C SER A 69 1.71 0.97 -16.35
N ASN A 70 2.83 0.29 -16.12
CA ASN A 70 3.67 -0.34 -17.14
C ASN A 70 4.01 0.63 -18.30
N GLY A 71 4.20 1.92 -17.98
CA GLY A 71 4.48 2.98 -18.95
C GLY A 71 3.27 3.60 -19.64
N HIS A 72 2.03 3.24 -19.27
CA HIS A 72 0.80 3.85 -19.78
C HIS A 72 0.07 4.70 -18.71
N PRO A 73 0.61 5.87 -18.32
CA PRO A 73 -0.01 6.73 -17.31
C PRO A 73 -1.37 7.31 -17.76
N TRP A 74 -1.67 7.25 -19.07
CA TRP A 74 -2.91 7.78 -19.64
C TRP A 74 -4.17 6.98 -19.25
N ILE A 75 -4.01 5.77 -18.71
CA ILE A 75 -5.12 4.97 -18.19
C ILE A 75 -5.91 5.74 -17.13
N LEU A 76 -5.26 6.52 -16.26
CA LEU A 76 -5.95 7.33 -15.25
C LEU A 76 -6.90 8.39 -15.84
N PHE A 77 -6.59 8.89 -17.05
CA PHE A 77 -7.37 9.95 -17.72
C PHE A 77 -8.44 9.41 -18.68
N GLN A 78 -8.43 8.12 -19.01
CA GLN A 78 -9.35 7.54 -20.00
C GLN A 78 -10.78 7.33 -19.50
N THR A 79 -10.97 7.19 -18.19
CA THR A 79 -12.31 7.15 -17.58
C THR A 79 -12.32 8.15 -16.43
N GLY A 80 -13.30 9.06 -16.43
CA GLY A 80 -13.41 10.13 -15.45
C GLY A 80 -13.53 9.63 -14.00
N ILE A 81 -13.59 10.56 -13.05
CA ILE A 81 -13.73 10.23 -11.63
C ILE A 81 -15.14 9.66 -11.38
N GLY A 82 -15.22 8.36 -11.12
CA GLY A 82 -16.44 7.66 -10.77
C GLY A 82 -16.54 7.33 -9.27
N VAL A 83 -17.58 6.55 -8.94
CA VAL A 83 -17.84 6.09 -7.56
C VAL A 83 -16.72 5.20 -7.03
N GLY A 84 -16.08 4.41 -7.90
CA GLY A 84 -14.95 3.56 -7.54
C GLY A 84 -13.70 4.35 -7.18
N GLU A 85 -13.36 5.40 -7.93
CA GLU A 85 -12.27 6.32 -7.59
C GLU A 85 -12.51 7.02 -6.26
N MET A 86 -13.73 7.49 -6.00
CA MET A 86 -14.09 8.09 -4.71
C MET A 86 -13.99 7.10 -3.55
N ALA A 87 -14.38 5.85 -3.75
CA ALA A 87 -14.22 4.79 -2.76
C ALA A 87 -12.73 4.54 -2.46
N ILE A 88 -11.88 4.41 -3.49
CA ILE A 88 -10.43 4.24 -3.28
C ILE A 88 -9.81 5.50 -2.65
N LEU A 89 -10.26 6.70 -2.95
CA LEU A 89 -9.83 7.90 -2.22
C LEU A 89 -10.23 7.86 -0.75
N GLY A 90 -11.44 7.39 -0.42
CA GLY A 90 -11.85 7.13 0.97
C GLY A 90 -10.96 6.10 1.67
N CYS A 91 -10.52 5.08 0.93
CA CYS A 91 -9.54 4.10 1.37
C CYS A 91 -8.16 4.77 1.67
N VAL A 92 -7.66 5.63 0.77
CA VAL A 92 -6.45 6.44 0.99
C VAL A 92 -6.57 7.29 2.24
N VAL A 93 -7.68 8.01 2.42
CA VAL A 93 -7.91 8.86 3.61
C VAL A 93 -7.94 8.03 4.89
N SER A 94 -8.55 6.86 4.85
CA SER A 94 -8.59 5.92 5.98
C SER A 94 -7.19 5.43 6.34
N TRP A 95 -6.38 5.06 5.34
CA TRP A 95 -4.99 4.63 5.53
C TRP A 95 -4.09 5.74 6.07
N VAL A 96 -4.22 6.95 5.52
CA VAL A 96 -3.46 8.13 5.92
C VAL A 96 -3.78 8.49 7.36
N SER A 97 -5.06 8.60 7.69
CA SER A 97 -5.53 8.86 9.06
C SER A 97 -5.00 7.81 10.01
N TYR A 98 -5.05 6.54 9.61
CA TYR A 98 -4.58 5.43 10.41
C TYR A 98 -3.05 5.43 10.61
N SER A 99 -2.26 5.69 9.56
CA SER A 99 -0.79 5.79 9.65
C SER A 99 -0.34 6.98 10.50
N LEU A 100 -1.08 8.10 10.46
CA LEU A 100 -0.78 9.29 11.26
C LEU A 100 -1.15 9.08 12.73
N LEU A 101 -2.32 8.50 12.99
CA LEU A 101 -2.76 8.15 14.33
C LEU A 101 -1.93 7.02 14.95
N ALA A 102 -1.27 6.17 14.15
CA ALA A 102 -0.43 5.09 14.66
C ALA A 102 0.69 5.60 15.59
N LYS A 103 1.28 6.77 15.31
CA LYS A 103 2.38 7.34 16.13
C LYS A 103 1.95 7.64 17.58
N PRO A 104 0.84 8.38 17.85
CA PRO A 104 0.34 8.58 19.21
C PRO A 104 -0.49 7.41 19.78
N MET A 105 -1.09 6.54 18.95
CA MET A 105 -2.01 5.48 19.41
C MET A 105 -1.35 4.15 19.77
N MET A 106 -0.09 3.91 19.43
CA MET A 106 0.59 2.65 19.78
C MET A 106 0.84 2.46 21.29
N THR A 107 0.33 3.37 22.14
CA THR A 107 0.20 3.18 23.59
C THR A 107 -1.06 2.41 24.01
N THR A 108 -2.07 2.22 23.14
CA THR A 108 -3.38 1.67 23.54
C THR A 108 -3.92 0.53 22.67
N LEU A 109 -3.37 0.24 21.49
CA LEU A 109 -3.84 -0.86 20.61
C LEU A 109 -2.69 -1.52 19.84
N SER A 110 -2.69 -2.86 19.82
CA SER A 110 -1.74 -3.65 19.03
C SER A 110 -2.13 -3.66 17.55
N PRO A 111 -1.24 -3.26 16.62
CA PRO A 111 -1.53 -3.30 15.18
C PRO A 111 -1.85 -4.70 14.66
N VAL A 112 -1.33 -5.73 15.34
CA VAL A 112 -1.63 -7.14 15.08
C VAL A 112 -3.12 -7.45 15.28
N ALA A 113 -3.75 -6.83 16.29
CA ALA A 113 -5.18 -7.02 16.54
C ALA A 113 -6.03 -6.49 15.38
N ALA A 114 -5.65 -5.35 14.79
CA ALA A 114 -6.40 -4.75 13.70
C ALA A 114 -6.27 -5.54 12.38
N VAL A 115 -5.08 -6.07 12.08
CA VAL A 115 -4.87 -7.02 10.98
C VAL A 115 -5.69 -8.29 11.21
N CYS A 116 -5.73 -8.80 12.44
CA CYS A 116 -6.51 -9.98 12.81
C CYS A 116 -8.02 -9.75 12.57
N TYR A 117 -8.60 -8.66 13.09
CA TYR A 117 -10.01 -8.35 12.87
C TYR A 117 -10.37 -8.17 11.39
N SER A 118 -9.48 -7.55 10.61
CA SER A 118 -9.71 -7.33 9.19
C SER A 118 -9.59 -8.63 8.38
N SER A 119 -8.65 -9.50 8.77
CA SER A 119 -8.51 -10.84 8.18
C SER A 119 -9.72 -11.70 8.50
N VAL A 120 -10.25 -11.64 9.73
CA VAL A 120 -11.48 -12.35 10.14
C VAL A 120 -12.70 -11.81 9.39
N ALA A 121 -12.88 -10.48 9.33
CA ALA A 121 -13.99 -9.86 8.61
C ALA A 121 -13.94 -10.17 7.10
N GLY A 122 -12.76 -10.07 6.49
CA GLY A 122 -12.53 -10.45 5.10
C GLY A 122 -12.79 -11.94 4.84
N THR A 123 -12.37 -12.81 5.77
CA THR A 123 -12.67 -14.24 5.71
C THR A 123 -14.18 -14.47 5.71
N ILE A 124 -14.93 -13.84 6.62
CA ILE A 124 -16.40 -13.99 6.70
C ILE A 124 -17.08 -13.47 5.43
N MET A 125 -16.67 -12.29 4.93
CA MET A 125 -17.25 -11.69 3.73
C MET A 125 -16.97 -12.50 2.47
N LEU A 126 -15.77 -13.06 2.34
CA LEU A 126 -15.37 -13.89 1.19
C LEU A 126 -15.85 -15.33 1.32
N PHE A 127 -16.21 -15.78 2.52
CA PHE A 127 -16.71 -17.13 2.74
C PHE A 127 -17.99 -17.39 1.95
N PHE A 128 -18.97 -16.48 1.99
CA PHE A 128 -20.24 -16.70 1.29
C PHE A 128 -20.11 -16.77 -0.24
N PRO A 129 -19.41 -15.84 -0.92
CA PRO A 129 -19.11 -15.95 -2.34
C PRO A 129 -18.26 -17.19 -2.68
N ALA A 130 -17.26 -17.52 -1.87
CA ALA A 130 -16.42 -18.70 -2.11
C ALA A 130 -17.22 -20.00 -2.05
N VAL A 131 -18.15 -20.12 -1.10
CA VAL A 131 -19.05 -21.27 -1.02
C VAL A 131 -19.96 -21.34 -2.26
N TYR A 132 -20.43 -20.19 -2.75
CA TYR A 132 -21.25 -20.11 -3.96
C TYR A 132 -20.48 -20.51 -5.24
N ASP A 133 -19.21 -20.12 -5.34
CA ASP A 133 -18.28 -20.51 -6.42
C ASP A 133 -17.75 -21.94 -6.30
N GLY A 134 -18.28 -22.74 -5.36
CA GLY A 134 -17.96 -24.16 -5.26
C GLY A 134 -16.67 -24.45 -4.47
N LEU A 135 -16.33 -23.66 -3.46
CA LEU A 135 -15.19 -23.91 -2.54
C LEU A 135 -15.12 -25.37 -2.06
N PHE A 136 -16.27 -25.96 -1.71
CA PHE A 136 -16.35 -27.35 -1.24
C PHE A 136 -16.08 -28.39 -2.34
N GLN A 137 -16.30 -28.04 -3.61
CA GLN A 137 -15.96 -28.88 -4.76
C GLN A 137 -14.49 -28.74 -5.16
N ALA A 138 -13.88 -27.57 -4.94
CA ALA A 138 -12.47 -27.30 -5.22
C ALA A 138 -11.52 -27.74 -4.10
N LEU A 139 -12.00 -27.82 -2.84
CA LEU A 139 -11.24 -28.21 -1.65
C LEU A 139 -10.41 -29.50 -1.81
N PRO A 140 -10.93 -30.58 -2.42
CA PRO A 140 -10.17 -31.81 -2.67
C PRO A 140 -9.04 -31.66 -3.70
N GLY A 141 -9.09 -30.62 -4.55
CA GLY A 141 -8.07 -30.34 -5.56
C GLY A 141 -6.90 -29.50 -5.05
N TYR A 142 -6.97 -28.96 -3.83
CA TYR A 142 -5.87 -28.17 -3.27
C TYR A 142 -4.74 -29.05 -2.78
N THR A 143 -3.64 -29.03 -3.51
CA THR A 143 -2.37 -29.63 -3.10
C THR A 143 -1.74 -28.90 -1.90
N LEU A 144 -0.80 -29.55 -1.22
CA LEU A 144 -0.01 -28.96 -0.12
C LEU A 144 0.70 -27.65 -0.54
N GLN A 145 1.01 -27.50 -1.82
CA GLN A 145 1.61 -26.28 -2.37
C GLN A 145 0.68 -25.07 -2.23
N HIS A 146 -0.62 -25.21 -2.48
CA HIS A 146 -1.59 -24.12 -2.34
C HIS A 146 -1.71 -23.66 -0.88
N TRP A 147 -1.70 -24.61 0.06
CA TRP A 147 -1.68 -24.30 1.49
C TRP A 147 -0.40 -23.59 1.91
N ALA A 148 0.76 -24.00 1.39
CA ALA A 148 2.02 -23.32 1.63
C ALA A 148 2.04 -21.89 1.08
N GLN A 149 1.46 -21.66 -0.11
CA GLN A 149 1.31 -20.33 -0.70
C GLN A 149 0.39 -19.42 0.14
N LEU A 150 -0.75 -19.95 0.61
CA LEU A 150 -1.66 -19.23 1.50
C LEU A 150 -0.99 -18.87 2.82
N PHE A 151 -0.27 -19.81 3.43
CA PHE A 151 0.49 -19.55 4.65
C PHE A 151 1.56 -18.49 4.44
N TYR A 152 2.32 -18.59 3.35
CA TYR A 152 3.34 -17.62 3.01
C TYR A 152 2.77 -16.20 2.90
N LEU A 153 1.66 -16.05 2.16
CA LEU A 153 1.01 -14.77 1.97
C LEU A 153 0.45 -14.20 3.28
N GLY A 154 -0.26 -15.01 4.06
CA GLY A 154 -0.86 -14.58 5.33
C GLY A 154 0.17 -14.23 6.41
N PHE A 155 1.19 -15.08 6.59
CA PHE A 155 2.17 -14.90 7.66
C PHE A 155 3.25 -13.88 7.29
N PHE A 156 3.94 -14.07 6.14
CA PHE A 156 5.03 -13.19 5.75
C PHE A 156 4.53 -11.89 5.13
N GLY A 157 3.58 -11.97 4.21
CA GLY A 157 3.03 -10.80 3.53
C GLY A 157 2.23 -9.90 4.47
N THR A 158 1.36 -10.49 5.29
CA THR A 158 0.46 -9.73 6.16
C THR A 158 1.04 -9.54 7.56
N VAL A 159 1.18 -10.60 8.37
CA VAL A 159 1.51 -10.43 9.80
C VAL A 159 2.88 -9.76 10.00
N LEU A 160 3.93 -10.32 9.41
CA LEU A 160 5.29 -9.77 9.53
C LEU A 160 5.44 -8.42 8.82
N GLY A 161 4.91 -8.31 7.60
CA GLY A 161 4.97 -7.07 6.81
C GLY A 161 4.37 -5.88 7.54
N PHE A 162 3.15 -6.03 8.06
CA PHE A 162 2.52 -4.98 8.85
C PHE A 162 3.29 -4.69 10.13
N PHE A 163 3.70 -5.74 10.88
CA PHE A 163 4.44 -5.57 12.12
C PHE A 163 5.72 -4.73 11.94
N TRP A 164 6.53 -5.03 10.92
CA TRP A 164 7.73 -4.25 10.61
C TRP A 164 7.41 -2.86 10.08
N TYR A 165 6.36 -2.69 9.30
CA TYR A 165 5.92 -1.37 8.84
C TYR A 165 5.59 -0.45 10.02
N TYR A 166 4.87 -0.95 11.03
CA TYR A 166 4.57 -0.15 12.23
C TYR A 166 5.81 0.17 13.05
N GLN A 167 6.73 -0.79 13.22
CA GLN A 167 8.01 -0.49 13.85
C GLN A 167 8.80 0.58 13.08
N GLY A 168 8.71 0.57 11.76
CA GLY A 168 9.24 1.62 10.89
C GLY A 168 8.62 2.97 11.22
N ILE A 169 7.30 3.08 11.24
CA ILE A 169 6.60 4.33 11.61
C ILE A 169 7.07 4.85 12.98
N GLN A 170 7.24 3.97 13.97
CA GLN A 170 7.72 4.37 15.30
C GLN A 170 9.15 4.93 15.26
N LYS A 171 10.07 4.28 14.54
CA LYS A 171 11.49 4.64 14.53
C LYS A 171 11.82 5.83 13.63
N ILE A 172 11.22 5.90 12.44
CA ILE A 172 11.59 6.88 11.40
C ILE A 172 10.46 7.87 11.08
N GLY A 173 9.29 7.71 11.70
CA GLY A 173 8.12 8.56 11.46
C GLY A 173 7.28 8.13 10.25
N PRO A 174 6.00 8.54 10.20
CA PRO A 174 5.04 8.11 9.19
C PRO A 174 5.42 8.59 7.77
N THR A 175 5.94 9.80 7.63
CA THR A 175 6.37 10.34 6.33
C THR A 175 7.46 9.48 5.68
N ARG A 176 8.52 9.16 6.42
CA ARG A 176 9.62 8.35 5.89
C ARG A 176 9.18 6.91 5.63
N ALA A 177 8.47 6.30 6.57
CA ALA A 177 7.95 4.95 6.41
C ALA A 177 7.00 4.83 5.20
N GLY A 178 6.13 5.80 4.98
CA GLY A 178 5.21 5.83 3.84
C GLY A 178 5.93 5.85 2.49
N VAL A 179 7.05 6.57 2.37
CA VAL A 179 7.84 6.61 1.12
C VAL A 179 8.52 5.28 0.81
N PHE A 180 8.84 4.46 1.81
CA PHE A 180 9.32 3.09 1.59
C PHE A 180 8.26 2.16 0.97
N ILE A 181 6.95 2.45 1.10
CA ILE A 181 5.91 1.65 0.42
C ILE A 181 6.07 1.71 -1.10
N ASN A 182 6.55 2.83 -1.65
CA ASN A 182 6.80 2.93 -3.09
C ASN A 182 7.91 1.99 -3.58
N PHE A 183 8.70 1.42 -2.66
CA PHE A 183 9.70 0.40 -2.97
C PHE A 183 9.11 -1.01 -3.15
N VAL A 184 7.89 -1.25 -2.66
CA VAL A 184 7.16 -2.52 -2.82
C VAL A 184 7.01 -2.91 -4.30
N PRO A 185 6.49 -2.04 -5.21
CA PRO A 185 6.38 -2.40 -6.63
C PRO A 185 7.74 -2.69 -7.28
N VAL A 186 8.81 -2.00 -6.88
CA VAL A 186 10.17 -2.28 -7.38
C VAL A 186 10.60 -3.71 -6.98
N SER A 187 10.40 -4.05 -5.71
CA SER A 187 10.76 -5.37 -5.17
C SER A 187 9.93 -6.49 -5.80
N ALA A 188 8.64 -6.26 -5.98
CA ALA A 188 7.73 -7.23 -6.58
C ALA A 188 8.18 -7.61 -7.99
N VAL A 189 8.51 -6.63 -8.84
CA VAL A 189 8.90 -6.91 -10.22
C VAL A 189 10.30 -7.52 -10.32
N ILE A 190 11.25 -7.12 -9.47
CA ILE A 190 12.57 -7.77 -9.40
C ILE A 190 12.41 -9.26 -9.05
N LEU A 191 11.56 -9.56 -8.07
CA LEU A 191 11.27 -10.94 -7.70
C LEU A 191 10.51 -11.68 -8.81
N SER A 192 9.58 -11.04 -9.53
CA SER A 192 8.94 -11.64 -10.71
C SER A 192 9.94 -11.96 -11.82
N PHE A 193 10.90 -11.06 -12.10
CA PHE A 193 11.95 -11.33 -13.08
C PHE A 193 12.83 -12.53 -12.66
N ILE A 194 13.27 -12.58 -11.39
CA ILE A 194 14.17 -13.64 -10.90
C ILE A 194 13.47 -14.98 -10.74
N ILE A 195 12.24 -14.99 -10.21
CA ILE A 195 11.52 -16.21 -9.81
C ILE A 195 10.61 -16.70 -10.93
N LEU A 196 9.90 -15.80 -11.62
CA LEU A 196 8.93 -16.13 -12.67
C LEU A 196 9.51 -16.01 -14.09
N ASN A 197 10.75 -15.52 -14.27
CA ASN A 197 11.38 -15.25 -15.57
C ASN A 197 10.54 -14.31 -16.47
N GLU A 198 9.78 -13.39 -15.87
CA GLU A 198 9.02 -12.40 -16.64
C GLU A 198 9.95 -11.35 -17.27
N PRO A 199 9.71 -10.91 -18.51
CA PRO A 199 10.59 -9.96 -19.20
C PRO A 199 10.57 -8.58 -18.53
N MET A 200 11.76 -8.02 -18.31
CA MET A 200 11.92 -6.69 -17.71
C MET A 200 11.51 -5.59 -18.70
N THR A 201 10.50 -4.79 -18.35
CA THR A 201 10.06 -3.66 -19.20
C THR A 201 10.88 -2.40 -18.94
N TRP A 202 10.99 -1.52 -19.95
CA TRP A 202 11.64 -0.20 -19.78
C TRP A 202 10.97 0.68 -18.71
N ALA A 203 9.65 0.55 -18.58
CA ALA A 203 8.88 1.23 -17.53
C ALA A 203 9.39 0.86 -16.12
N LEU A 204 9.83 -0.38 -15.92
CA LEU A 204 10.40 -0.81 -14.64
C LEU A 204 11.75 -0.15 -14.39
N ALA A 205 12.67 -0.18 -15.34
CA ALA A 205 14.01 0.37 -15.15
C ALA A 205 13.94 1.86 -14.78
N VAL A 206 13.13 2.63 -15.52
CA VAL A 206 12.90 4.05 -15.26
C VAL A 206 12.19 4.25 -13.93
N GLY A 207 11.12 3.49 -13.66
CA GLY A 207 10.36 3.58 -12.43
C GLY A 207 11.17 3.25 -11.17
N ALA A 208 12.02 2.22 -11.22
CA ALA A 208 12.89 1.83 -10.12
C ALA A 208 13.92 2.90 -9.79
N ILE A 209 14.54 3.51 -10.80
CA ILE A 209 15.48 4.63 -10.62
C ILE A 209 14.78 5.82 -9.95
N LEU A 210 13.57 6.16 -10.40
CA LEU A 210 12.77 7.24 -9.82
C LEU A 210 12.39 6.96 -8.35
N VAL A 211 11.94 5.75 -8.04
CA VAL A 211 11.62 5.32 -6.66
C VAL A 211 12.87 5.41 -5.78
N LEU A 212 13.98 4.82 -6.20
CA LEU A 212 15.24 4.81 -5.44
C LEU A 212 15.75 6.23 -5.17
N SER A 213 15.76 7.07 -6.20
CA SER A 213 16.16 8.48 -6.09
C SER A 213 15.24 9.24 -5.14
N GLY A 214 13.93 8.99 -5.23
CA GLY A 214 12.93 9.63 -4.40
C GLY A 214 13.01 9.23 -2.92
N VAL A 215 13.19 7.94 -2.64
CA VAL A 215 13.41 7.40 -1.28
C VAL A 215 14.69 7.98 -0.69
N TYR A 216 15.78 8.02 -1.46
CA TYR A 216 17.06 8.57 -1.02
C TYR A 216 16.96 10.06 -0.64
N LEU A 217 16.33 10.87 -1.50
CA LEU A 217 16.15 12.30 -1.25
C LEU A 217 15.24 12.58 -0.05
N THR A 218 14.20 11.77 0.16
CA THR A 218 13.29 11.93 1.30
C THR A 218 13.92 11.48 2.62
N THR A 219 14.83 10.51 2.56
CA THR A 219 15.51 9.96 3.74
C THR A 219 16.71 10.81 4.15
N ARG A 220 17.28 11.60 3.23
CA ARG A 220 18.40 12.50 3.51
C ARG A 220 18.08 13.43 4.70
N PRO A 221 18.98 13.57 5.68
CA PRO A 221 18.81 14.56 6.74
C PRO A 221 18.65 15.93 6.10
N ALA A 222 17.63 16.68 6.53
CA ALA A 222 17.51 18.08 6.14
C ALA A 222 18.83 18.76 6.53
N GLN A 223 19.57 19.27 5.54
CA GLN A 223 20.68 20.18 5.80
C GLN A 223 20.08 21.37 6.54
N THR A 224 20.28 21.42 7.85
CA THR A 224 20.13 22.63 8.63
C THR A 224 21.14 23.61 8.05
N SER A 225 20.67 24.52 7.19
CA SER A 225 21.44 25.68 6.78
C SER A 225 21.83 26.46 8.04
N PRO A 226 23.12 26.73 8.27
CA PRO A 226 23.59 27.52 9.41
C PRO A 226 23.09 28.97 9.36
#